data_AF-A0A0B2UYG6-F1
#
_entry.id   AF-A0A0B2UYG6-F1
#
_cell.length_a   1.000
_cell.length_b   1.000
_cell.length_c   1.000
_cell.angle_alpha   90.00
_cell.angle_beta   90.00
_cell.angle_gamma   90.00
#
_symmetry.space_group_name_H-M   'P 1'
#
loop_
_entity.id
_entity.type
_entity.pdbx_description
1 polymer ?
#
loop_
_entity_poly.entity_id
_entity_poly.type
_entity_poly.pdbx_seq_one_letter_code
_entity_poly.pdbx_strand_id
1 'polypeptide(L)'
;TLDGSKSPAELFIGRKLRTTPPVLSPKVHHKPIKNTRMERQFNRQYGARNRTFKRGDSVLVRNYQGQRVSWTKGKVLKWIGRKLYQILVGEDTRIRHANQLRKGFADPNYDQSDD
;
A
#
# COMPACT_ATOMS: atom_id res chain seq x y z
N THR A 1 -25.18 -16.93 -3.81
CA THR A 1 -25.56 -15.53 -3.49
C THR A 1 -24.83 -15.14 -2.22
N LEU A 2 -23.83 -14.25 -2.30
CA LEU A 2 -23.09 -13.80 -1.12
C LEU A 2 -24.01 -12.91 -0.28
N ASP A 3 -24.66 -13.54 0.69
CA ASP A 3 -25.54 -12.90 1.65
C ASP A 3 -24.70 -11.95 2.53
N GLY A 4 -24.71 -10.66 2.17
CA GLY A 4 -23.95 -9.58 2.84
C GLY A 4 -24.36 -9.33 4.29
N SER A 5 -25.25 -10.16 4.84
CA SER A 5 -25.74 -10.14 6.22
C SER A 5 -24.85 -10.91 7.19
N LYS A 6 -23.95 -11.77 6.69
CA LYS A 6 -23.11 -12.66 7.51
C LYS A 6 -21.77 -12.00 7.81
N SER A 7 -21.38 -12.00 9.09
CA SER A 7 -20.06 -11.55 9.52
C SER A 7 -18.96 -12.48 9.01
N PRO A 8 -17.70 -12.01 8.90
CA PRO A 8 -16.57 -12.85 8.49
C PRO A 8 -16.40 -14.12 9.35
N ALA A 9 -16.69 -14.03 10.65
CA ALA A 9 -16.65 -15.18 11.56
C ALA A 9 -17.75 -16.21 11.26
N GLU A 10 -18.95 -15.78 10.87
CA GLU A 10 -20.04 -16.68 10.48
C GLU A 10 -19.77 -17.36 9.13
N LEU A 11 -19.17 -16.63 8.18
CA LEU A 11 -18.73 -17.21 6.91
C LEU A 11 -17.62 -18.25 7.13
N PHE A 12 -16.72 -18.01 8.08
CA PHE A 12 -15.63 -18.92 8.42
C PHE A 12 -16.10 -20.18 9.17
N ILE A 13 -16.98 -20.02 10.16
CA ILE A 13 -17.41 -21.14 11.03
C ILE A 13 -18.64 -21.87 10.47
N GLY A 14 -19.35 -21.27 9.51
CA GLY A 14 -20.52 -21.88 8.86
C GLY A 14 -21.79 -21.86 9.70
N ARG A 15 -21.77 -21.24 10.89
CA ARG A 15 -22.94 -21.05 11.76
C ARG A 15 -22.90 -19.70 12.46
N LYS A 16 -24.07 -19.22 12.86
CA LYS A 16 -24.21 -18.02 13.70
C LYS A 16 -23.58 -18.27 15.08
N LEU A 17 -22.58 -17.47 15.45
CA LEU A 17 -22.00 -17.53 16.79
C LEU A 17 -23.04 -17.03 17.80
N ARG A 18 -23.26 -17.81 18.87
CA ARG A 18 -24.12 -17.45 20.01
C ARG A 18 -23.36 -16.51 20.96
N THR A 19 -22.92 -15.38 20.44
CA THR A 19 -22.30 -14.32 21.24
C THR A 19 -23.05 -13.03 20.91
N THR A 20 -23.37 -12.22 21.90
CA THR A 20 -23.89 -10.86 21.70
C THR A 20 -22.72 -9.89 21.53
N PRO A 21 -22.40 -9.48 20.29
CA PRO A 21 -21.93 -8.12 20.09
C PRO A 21 -22.86 -7.40 19.10
N PRO A 22 -23.65 -6.39 19.55
CA PRO A 22 -24.47 -5.58 18.65
C PRO A 22 -23.65 -4.70 17.68
N VAL A 23 -22.32 -4.78 17.74
CA VAL A 23 -21.38 -3.90 17.01
C VAL A 23 -20.88 -4.49 15.69
N LEU A 24 -21.00 -5.81 15.48
CA LEU A 24 -20.37 -6.51 14.35
C LEU A 24 -21.32 -6.84 13.18
N SER A 25 -22.59 -6.43 13.24
CA SER A 25 -23.50 -6.60 12.11
C SER A 25 -23.01 -5.76 10.91
N PRO A 26 -22.85 -6.35 9.71
CA PRO A 26 -22.45 -5.59 8.54
C PRO A 26 -23.54 -4.55 8.24
N LYS A 27 -23.23 -3.27 8.46
CA LYS A 27 -24.05 -2.18 7.96
C LYS A 27 -24.03 -2.30 6.44
N VAL A 28 -25.21 -2.48 5.83
CA VAL A 28 -25.40 -2.60 4.37
C VAL A 28 -24.50 -1.58 3.67
N HIS A 29 -23.48 -2.08 2.99
CA HIS A 29 -22.43 -1.25 2.40
C HIS A 29 -22.98 -0.53 1.17
N HIS A 30 -23.49 0.69 1.34
CA HIS A 30 -23.42 1.68 0.27
C HIS A 30 -21.95 1.89 -0.14
N LYS A 31 -21.70 2.28 -1.39
CA LYS A 31 -20.35 2.57 -1.95
C LYS A 31 -19.44 3.10 -0.84
N PRO A 32 -18.24 2.53 -0.61
CA PRO A 32 -17.46 2.81 0.58
C PRO A 32 -17.27 4.32 0.71
N ILE A 33 -18.05 4.91 1.62
CA ILE A 33 -17.94 6.32 1.93
C ILE A 33 -16.57 6.45 2.58
N LYS A 34 -15.67 7.20 1.95
CA LYS A 34 -14.34 7.41 2.50
C LYS A 34 -14.48 7.88 3.94
N ASN A 35 -13.92 7.12 4.87
CA ASN A 35 -13.92 7.50 6.28
C ASN A 35 -12.88 8.61 6.51
N THR A 36 -13.28 9.83 6.21
CA THR A 36 -12.43 11.03 6.27
C THR A 36 -11.86 11.28 7.66
N ARG A 37 -12.57 10.89 8.72
CA ARG A 37 -12.09 11.00 10.11
C ARG A 37 -10.88 10.08 10.34
N MET A 38 -10.99 8.81 9.93
CA MET A 38 -9.90 7.84 10.04
C MET A 38 -8.69 8.26 9.19
N GLU A 39 -8.93 8.71 7.96
CA GLU A 39 -7.88 9.20 7.06
C GLU A 39 -7.15 10.42 7.65
N ARG A 40 -7.87 11.41 8.17
CA ARG A 40 -7.27 12.61 8.80
C ARG A 40 -6.44 12.24 10.03
N GLN A 41 -6.94 11.35 10.88
CA GLN A 41 -6.20 10.90 12.07
C GLN A 41 -4.90 10.21 11.67
N PHE A 42 -4.97 9.27 10.72
CA PHE A 42 -3.79 8.57 10.21
C PHE A 42 -2.79 9.54 9.57
N ASN A 43 -3.26 10.45 8.71
CA ASN A 43 -2.41 11.42 8.04
C ASN A 43 -1.73 12.38 9.03
N ARG A 44 -2.44 12.80 10.09
CA ARG A 44 -1.89 13.64 11.16
C ARG A 44 -0.82 12.91 11.97
N GLN A 45 -1.08 11.66 12.36
CA GLN A 45 -0.17 10.88 13.20
C GLN A 45 1.10 10.45 12.45
N TYR A 46 0.97 10.04 11.19
CA TYR A 46 2.07 9.45 10.42
C TYR A 46 2.61 10.36 9.32
N GLY A 47 2.11 11.61 9.22
CA GLY A 47 2.54 12.57 8.20
C GLY A 47 2.36 12.04 6.78
N ALA A 48 1.28 11.30 6.52
CA ALA A 48 1.08 10.66 5.22
C ALA A 48 0.94 11.72 4.13
N ARG A 49 1.80 11.63 3.11
CA ARG A 49 1.86 12.54 1.97
C ARG A 49 1.48 11.79 0.70
N ASN A 50 0.90 12.51 -0.26
CA ASN A 50 0.68 11.94 -1.57
C ASN A 50 2.04 11.72 -2.25
N ARG A 51 2.35 10.47 -2.56
CA ARG A 51 3.59 10.05 -3.22
C ARG A 51 3.25 9.55 -4.61
N THR A 52 3.81 10.19 -5.62
CA THR A 52 3.71 9.78 -7.01
C THR A 52 5.11 9.63 -7.59
N PHE A 53 5.28 8.63 -8.44
CA PHE A 53 6.53 8.32 -9.10
C PHE A 53 6.26 8.04 -10.57
N LYS A 54 7.20 8.41 -11.43
CA LYS A 54 7.15 8.16 -12.87
C LYS A 54 8.00 6.96 -13.22
N ARG A 55 7.72 6.32 -14.36
CA ARG A 55 8.62 5.32 -14.94
C ARG A 55 9.99 5.96 -15.16
N GLY A 56 11.05 5.26 -14.77
CA GLY A 56 12.43 5.73 -14.84
C GLY A 56 12.93 6.42 -13.57
N ASP A 57 12.05 6.84 -12.65
CA ASP A 57 12.49 7.53 -11.43
C ASP A 57 13.38 6.62 -10.56
N SER A 58 14.52 7.18 -10.13
CA SER A 58 15.35 6.60 -9.08
C SER A 58 14.68 6.80 -7.73
N VAL A 59 14.40 5.70 -7.04
CA VAL A 59 13.69 5.67 -5.76
C VAL A 59 14.46 4.86 -4.73
N LEU A 60 14.25 5.19 -3.46
CA LEU A 60 14.67 4.35 -2.35
C LEU A 60 13.50 3.45 -1.95
N VAL A 61 13.74 2.14 -1.95
CA VAL A 61 12.78 1.10 -1.56
C VAL A 61 13.05 0.65 -0.15
N ARG A 62 12.01 0.63 0.68
CA ARG A 62 12.10 0.10 2.04
C ARG A 62 12.37 -1.41 2.01
N ASN A 63 13.47 -1.82 2.63
CA ASN A 63 13.79 -3.22 2.86
C ASN A 63 13.43 -3.60 4.30
N TYR A 64 12.92 -4.82 4.47
CA TYR A 64 12.48 -5.39 5.74
C TYR A 64 13.31 -6.61 6.15
N GLN A 65 14.37 -6.92 5.40
CA GLN A 65 15.31 -7.97 5.76
C GLN A 65 16.18 -7.49 6.92
N GLY A 66 16.05 -8.13 8.09
CA GLY A 66 16.80 -7.83 9.31
C GLY A 66 15.99 -7.09 10.39
N GLN A 67 16.62 -6.85 11.54
CA GLN A 67 15.98 -6.18 12.69
C GLN A 67 15.78 -4.67 12.48
N ARG A 68 16.48 -4.06 11.52
CA ARG A 68 16.44 -2.62 11.26
C ARG A 68 15.88 -2.32 9.88
N VAL A 69 15.12 -1.23 9.78
CA VAL A 69 14.59 -0.73 8.51
C VAL A 69 15.73 -0.14 7.69
N SER A 70 16.03 -0.75 6.55
CA SER A 70 16.99 -0.23 5.57
C SER A 70 16.28 0.26 4.31
N TRP A 71 16.98 1.06 3.51
CA TRP A 71 16.49 1.61 2.25
C TRP A 71 17.48 1.25 1.15
N THR A 72 17.00 0.67 0.06
CA THR A 72 17.82 0.22 -1.07
C THR A 72 17.47 1.04 -2.31
N LYS A 73 18.47 1.44 -3.11
CA LYS A 73 18.22 2.12 -4.39
C LYS A 73 17.49 1.18 -5.36
N GLY A 74 16.58 1.73 -6.15
CA GLY A 74 15.88 1.02 -7.21
C GLY A 74 15.29 1.98 -8.24
N LYS A 75 14.82 1.45 -9.36
CA LYS A 75 14.26 2.22 -10.48
C LYS A 75 12.82 1.82 -10.75
N VAL A 76 11.93 2.81 -10.89
CA VAL A 76 10.51 2.55 -11.17
C VAL A 76 10.36 2.05 -12.60
N LEU A 77 9.81 0.85 -12.77
CA LEU A 77 9.52 0.27 -14.10
C LEU A 77 8.15 0.69 -14.61
N LYS A 78 7.10 0.54 -13.78
CA LYS A 78 5.72 0.93 -14.14
C LYS A 78 4.82 1.09 -12.91
N TRP A 79 3.71 1.82 -13.08
CA TRP A 79 2.61 1.77 -12.11
C TRP A 79 1.74 0.54 -12.42
N ILE A 80 1.32 -0.20 -11.39
CA ILE A 80 0.43 -1.37 -11.52
C ILE A 80 -0.99 -1.02 -11.03
N GLY A 81 -1.09 -0.11 -10.08
CA GLY A 81 -2.37 0.34 -9.54
C GLY A 81 -2.26 1.69 -8.88
N ARG A 82 -3.36 2.15 -8.28
CA ARG A 82 -3.48 3.52 -7.75
C ARG A 82 -2.39 3.93 -6.75
N LYS A 83 -1.81 2.95 -6.04
CA LYS A 83 -0.70 3.13 -5.08
C LYS A 83 0.40 2.08 -5.19
N LEU A 84 0.37 1.22 -6.22
CA LEU A 84 1.31 0.11 -6.38
C LEU A 84 2.22 0.36 -7.58
N TYR A 85 3.52 0.19 -7.37
CA TYR A 85 4.56 0.36 -8.37
C TYR A 85 5.41 -0.90 -8.48
N GLN A 86 5.82 -1.22 -9.70
CA GLN A 86 6.84 -2.22 -9.99
C GLN A 86 8.20 -1.52 -10.00
N ILE A 87 9.14 -2.00 -9.19
CA ILE A 87 10.48 -1.42 -9.02
C ILE A 87 11.53 -2.48 -9.33
N LEU A 88 12.56 -2.09 -10.07
CA LEU A 88 13.79 -2.87 -10.24
C LEU A 88 14.76 -2.53 -9.10
N VAL A 89 15.22 -3.54 -8.36
CA VAL A 89 16.19 -3.39 -7.26
C VAL A 89 17.31 -4.39 -7.49
N GLY A 90 18.48 -3.92 -7.93
CA GLY A 90 19.50 -4.81 -8.49
C GLY A 90 18.96 -5.46 -9.77
N GLU A 91 18.96 -6.80 -9.81
CA GLU A 91 18.41 -7.60 -10.92
C GLU A 91 16.97 -8.05 -10.67
N ASP A 92 16.48 -7.91 -9.43
CA ASP A 92 15.15 -8.37 -9.05
C ASP A 92 14.07 -7.32 -9.28
N THR A 93 12.90 -7.79 -9.70
CA THR A 93 11.70 -6.95 -9.78
C THR A 93 10.79 -7.17 -8.57
N ARG A 94 10.37 -6.07 -7.94
CA ARG A 94 9.51 -6.09 -6.73
C ARG A 94 8.31 -5.15 -6.87
N ILE A 95 7.15 -5.59 -6.39
CA ILE A 95 5.95 -4.74 -6.30
C ILE A 95 5.91 -4.08 -4.92
N ARG A 96 5.76 -2.76 -4.87
CA ARG A 96 5.77 -1.98 -3.62
C ARG A 96 4.67 -0.91 -3.61
N HIS A 97 4.17 -0.64 -2.40
CA HIS A 97 3.23 0.45 -2.16
C HIS A 97 3.96 1.79 -2.13
N ALA A 98 3.30 2.88 -2.53
CA ALA A 98 3.88 4.22 -2.58
C ALA A 98 4.52 4.68 -1.25
N ASN A 99 3.95 4.26 -0.11
CA ASN A 99 4.49 4.57 1.22
C ASN A 99 5.78 3.82 1.56
N GLN A 100 6.10 2.76 0.84
CA GLN A 100 7.34 1.98 0.96
C GLN A 100 8.44 2.53 0.03
N LEU A 101 8.17 3.64 -0.65
CA LEU A 101 9.09 4.30 -1.58
C LEU A 101 9.38 5.72 -1.12
N ARG A 102 10.60 6.18 -1.36
CA ARG A 102 11.03 7.58 -1.21
C ARG A 102 11.68 8.03 -2.50
N LYS A 103 11.60 9.33 -2.82
CA LYS A 103 12.41 9.90 -3.90
C LYS A 103 13.88 9.64 -3.57
N GLY A 104 14.62 9.03 -4.49
CA GLY A 104 16.07 8.95 -4.38
C GLY A 104 16.64 10.36 -4.56
N PHE A 105 17.81 10.60 -3.99
CA PHE A 105 18.62 11.71 -4.45
C PHE A 105 18.96 11.41 -5.92
N ALA A 106 18.76 12.39 -6.81
CA ALA A 106 19.25 12.27 -8.18
C ALA A 106 20.77 12.08 -8.08
N ASP A 107 21.29 10.98 -8.61
CA ASP A 107 22.72 10.92 -8.90
C ASP A 107 22.92 11.84 -10.12
N PRO A 108 23.64 12.97 -9.97
CA PRO A 108 23.84 13.92 -11.08
C PRO A 108 24.67 13.32 -12.23
N ASN A 109 25.23 12.12 -12.06
CA ASN A 109 26.06 11.41 -13.03
C ASN A 109 25.31 10.31 -13.81
N TYR A 110 23.97 10.23 -13.73
CA TYR A 110 23.22 9.38 -14.68
C TYR A 110 23.02 10.16 -15.98
N ASP A 111 24.10 10.26 -16.72
CA ASP A 111 24.14 10.82 -18.06
C ASP A 111 23.20 10.01 -18.96
N GLN A 112 22.45 10.72 -19.80
CA GLN A 112 21.54 10.14 -20.78
C GLN A 112 22.37 9.58 -21.94
N SER A 113 22.98 8.41 -21.76
CA SER A 113 23.43 7.57 -22.86
C SER A 113 22.43 6.43 -23.03
N ASP A 114 21.55 6.57 -24.02
CA ASP A 114 21.57 5.72 -25.22
C ASP A 114 20.30 5.93 -26.06
N ASP A 115 20.55 6.34 -27.32
CA ASP A 115 19.77 6.30 -28.58
C ASP A 115 18.24 6.15 -28.56
#